data_AF-A0A7C5MV93-F1
#
_entry.id   AF-A0A7C5MV93-F1
#
_cell.length_a   1.000
_cell.length_b   1.000
_cell.length_c   1.000
_cell.angle_alpha   90.00
_cell.angle_beta   90.00
_cell.angle_gamma   90.00
#
_symmetry.space_group_name_H-M   'P 1'
#
loop_
_entity.id
_entity.type
_entity.pdbx_description
1 polymer ?
#
loop_
_entity_poly.entity_id
_entity_poly.type
_entity_poly.pdbx_seq_one_letter_code
_entity_poly.pdbx_strand_id
1 'polypeptide(L)'
;MSNSNIPLEVREFNNKNDRKPVMLLPVRLETRFVKVKHVYRPEPNEGSPFYDDKTELWVRIYPDDISITTHEDGLSAPEIEAGKTYWQTYFEANGDSNLHLGAWRQLCVAHGPQRAAYVARQTQPTQFNPQDSTFSGPPVIDMQADKDGAWTQAPQTFAMPDRFVIILHRRNTAHDLQRSFHVCEPILGPLQVGPDPLGEDGFKDDVIEGELDFPDGMKWMADFEEAERVGMALRIRFGPEDSQKIENLVALGLNLQDSAADALEKVKELFENHRYTNGLSIIPQGTPTNNTAESGAGYQEDALGIDAMFEAERGALRYQDTEDPLLRKDGQWLADALGLDREQIGHLPHSDGTDIAETLNMNTALWPTTLRFYLENMMYPSLDEDTLNQTGAFFSRYVSGRGHIPAIRIGDQPYGILATSNFKAWSYSDLQHEFHQGMIIFFLKGMHSAWSNLVNNIPSLATGNVTEADEELLSVIGLHASSIEFHQRFLAGEDFLENLKSAANVGDTAVQGPENGSSQTQLTDGGHVFPAISSILNT
;
A
#
# COMPACT_ATOMS: atom_id res chain seq x y z
N MET A 1 -24.40 -17.21 -13.60
CA MET A 1 -25.29 -16.03 -13.47
C MET A 1 -25.46 -15.44 -14.86
N SER A 2 -26.68 -15.12 -15.31
CA SER A 2 -26.86 -14.39 -16.56
C SER A 2 -26.24 -12.99 -16.43
N ASN A 3 -25.60 -12.49 -17.49
CA ASN A 3 -24.95 -11.17 -17.49
C ASN A 3 -25.89 -10.01 -17.08
N SER A 4 -27.21 -10.21 -17.07
CA SER A 4 -28.24 -9.23 -16.74
C SER A 4 -28.18 -8.67 -15.30
N ASN A 5 -27.63 -9.42 -14.33
CA ASN A 5 -27.62 -8.99 -12.90
C ASN A 5 -26.35 -8.23 -12.47
N ILE A 6 -25.39 -8.05 -13.39
CA ILE A 6 -24.18 -7.28 -13.14
C ILE A 6 -24.47 -5.81 -13.47
N PRO A 7 -24.17 -4.85 -12.57
CA PRO A 7 -24.34 -3.41 -12.83
C PRO A 7 -23.61 -2.94 -14.10
N LEU A 8 -24.09 -1.86 -14.72
CA LEU A 8 -23.52 -1.33 -15.96
C LEU A 8 -22.04 -0.96 -15.77
N GLU A 9 -21.71 -0.33 -14.64
CA GLU A 9 -20.39 0.13 -14.25
C GLU A 9 -19.37 -1.02 -14.24
N VAL A 10 -19.78 -2.17 -13.71
CA VAL A 10 -18.94 -3.38 -13.67
C VAL A 10 -18.73 -3.93 -15.08
N ARG A 11 -19.73 -3.82 -15.97
CA ARG A 11 -19.58 -4.25 -17.38
C ARG A 11 -18.70 -3.28 -18.17
N GLU A 12 -18.85 -1.99 -17.96
CA GLU A 12 -18.02 -0.95 -18.60
C GLU A 12 -16.56 -1.11 -18.19
N PHE A 13 -16.29 -1.33 -16.91
CA PHE A 13 -14.95 -1.61 -16.42
C PHE A 13 -14.33 -2.85 -17.09
N ASN A 14 -15.08 -3.95 -17.20
CA ASN A 14 -14.61 -5.17 -17.86
C ASN A 14 -14.31 -5.00 -19.36
N ASN A 15 -14.74 -3.89 -19.98
CA ASN A 15 -14.42 -3.55 -21.37
C ASN A 15 -13.22 -2.58 -21.48
N LYS A 16 -12.67 -2.07 -20.36
CA LYS A 16 -11.49 -1.21 -20.38
C LYS A 16 -10.23 -2.01 -20.72
N ASN A 17 -9.19 -1.29 -21.13
CA ASN A 17 -7.92 -1.88 -21.54
C ASN A 17 -7.08 -2.28 -20.32
N ASP A 18 -6.82 -3.57 -20.18
CA ASP A 18 -6.03 -4.15 -19.08
C ASP A 18 -4.54 -3.74 -19.08
N ARG A 19 -4.06 -3.02 -20.10
CA ARG A 19 -2.68 -2.47 -20.12
C ARG A 19 -2.48 -1.27 -19.20
N LYS A 20 -3.55 -0.67 -18.67
CA LYS A 20 -3.47 0.45 -17.74
C LYS A 20 -3.77 -0.05 -16.33
N PRO A 21 -2.84 0.12 -15.37
CA PRO A 21 -3.10 -0.26 -13.99
C PRO A 21 -4.20 0.61 -13.39
N VAL A 22 -4.90 0.05 -12.40
CA VAL A 22 -5.92 0.76 -11.62
C VAL A 22 -5.38 0.92 -10.21
N MET A 23 -5.25 2.16 -9.76
CA MET A 23 -4.90 2.47 -8.38
C MET A 23 -6.17 2.43 -7.53
N LEU A 24 -6.19 1.59 -6.50
CA LEU A 24 -7.27 1.54 -5.53
C LEU A 24 -6.80 2.21 -4.24
N LEU A 25 -7.51 3.23 -3.81
CA LEU A 25 -7.27 3.90 -2.54
C LEU A 25 -8.16 3.27 -1.44
N PRO A 26 -7.65 3.14 -0.21
CA PRO A 26 -8.43 2.62 0.90
C PRO A 26 -9.59 3.56 1.26
N VAL A 27 -10.64 2.97 1.82
CA VAL A 27 -11.78 3.67 2.41
C VAL A 27 -12.16 2.98 3.71
N ARG A 28 -12.62 3.75 4.68
CA ARG A 28 -13.16 3.23 5.92
C ARG A 28 -14.63 2.89 5.73
N LEU A 29 -15.04 1.71 6.20
CA LEU A 29 -16.43 1.27 6.17
C LEU A 29 -17.01 1.24 7.58
N GLU A 30 -18.18 1.83 7.74
CA GLU A 30 -19.01 1.69 8.93
C GLU A 30 -20.30 1.00 8.54
N THR A 31 -20.69 -0.02 9.31
CA THR A 31 -21.87 -0.82 9.00
C THR A 31 -22.75 -0.99 10.22
N ARG A 32 -24.07 -0.96 10.01
CA ARG A 32 -25.05 -1.14 11.08
C ARG A 32 -26.29 -1.86 10.58
N PHE A 33 -26.72 -2.88 11.31
CA PHE A 33 -28.05 -3.47 11.12
C PHE A 33 -29.11 -2.60 11.81
N VAL A 34 -30.12 -2.19 11.06
CA VAL A 34 -31.24 -1.38 11.54
C VAL A 34 -32.55 -2.14 11.31
N LYS A 35 -33.36 -2.27 12.36
CA LYS A 35 -34.72 -2.80 12.25
C LYS A 35 -35.67 -1.64 11.99
N VAL A 36 -36.13 -1.51 10.75
CA VAL A 36 -37.07 -0.46 10.37
C VAL A 36 -38.49 -0.98 10.59
N LYS A 37 -39.11 -0.53 11.68
CA LYS A 37 -40.51 -0.81 11.98
C LYS A 37 -41.39 -0.09 10.96
N HIS A 38 -42.01 -0.83 10.05
CA HIS A 38 -43.01 -0.25 9.16
C HIS A 38 -44.32 -0.10 9.94
N VAL A 39 -44.52 1.06 10.59
CA VAL A 39 -45.78 1.35 11.29
C VAL A 39 -46.85 1.72 10.26
N TYR A 40 -47.81 0.84 10.04
CA TYR A 40 -49.05 1.17 9.35
C TYR A 40 -49.92 2.10 10.23
N ARG A 41 -50.47 3.18 9.66
CA ARG A 41 -51.65 3.89 10.19
C ARG A 41 -52.88 3.40 9.41
N PRO A 42 -53.82 2.66 10.00
CA PRO A 42 -55.07 2.35 9.33
C PRO A 42 -55.93 3.61 9.25
N GLU A 43 -56.43 3.92 8.06
CA GLU A 43 -57.86 4.23 7.99
C GLU A 43 -58.62 2.90 8.06
N PRO A 44 -59.72 2.83 8.82
CA PRO A 44 -60.40 1.59 9.11
C PRO A 44 -61.25 1.17 7.90
N ASN A 45 -60.69 0.38 7.00
CA ASN A 45 -61.45 -0.52 6.14
C ASN A 45 -60.65 -1.79 5.84
N GLU A 46 -61.33 -2.92 5.99
CA GLU A 46 -60.82 -4.28 6.06
C GLU A 46 -60.04 -4.72 4.81
N GLY A 47 -58.90 -5.39 5.00
CA GLY A 47 -58.20 -6.14 3.95
C GLY A 47 -56.79 -5.67 3.56
N SER A 48 -56.13 -4.82 4.35
CA SER A 48 -54.77 -4.37 4.03
C SER A 48 -53.70 -5.42 4.39
N PRO A 49 -52.74 -5.73 3.51
CA PRO A 49 -51.67 -6.69 3.82
C PRO A 49 -50.74 -6.12 4.91
N PHE A 50 -50.43 -6.93 5.93
CA PHE A 50 -49.34 -6.66 6.86
C PHE A 50 -48.01 -6.75 6.10
N TYR A 51 -47.13 -5.76 6.27
CA TYR A 51 -45.73 -5.88 5.85
C TYR A 51 -44.89 -6.16 7.10
N ASP A 52 -44.09 -7.23 7.08
CA ASP A 52 -43.20 -7.56 8.18
C ASP A 52 -42.15 -6.47 8.40
N ASP A 53 -41.73 -6.30 9.66
CA ASP A 53 -40.56 -5.50 10.02
C ASP A 53 -39.36 -5.94 9.17
N LYS A 54 -38.76 -5.00 8.43
CA LYS A 54 -37.60 -5.29 7.59
C LYS A 54 -36.33 -4.91 8.31
N THR A 55 -35.38 -5.83 8.29
CA THR A 55 -33.99 -5.52 8.68
C THR A 55 -33.28 -4.96 7.46
N GLU A 56 -32.57 -3.86 7.65
CA GLU A 56 -31.72 -3.22 6.65
C GLU A 56 -30.27 -3.22 7.15
N LEU A 57 -29.32 -3.34 6.24
CA LEU A 57 -27.91 -3.07 6.49
C LEU A 57 -27.62 -1.69 5.95
N TRP A 58 -27.22 -0.80 6.84
CA TRP A 58 -26.75 0.53 6.50
C TRP A 58 -25.24 0.45 6.37
N VAL A 59 -24.73 0.89 5.23
CA VAL A 59 -23.30 0.92 4.90
C VAL A 59 -22.91 2.36 4.67
N ARG A 60 -21.87 2.83 5.36
CA ARG A 60 -21.30 4.15 5.20
C ARG A 60 -19.82 4.04 4.83
N ILE A 61 -19.40 4.89 3.92
CA ILE A 61 -18.06 4.92 3.35
C ILE A 61 -17.45 6.28 3.71
N TYR A 62 -16.21 6.27 4.19
CA TYR A 62 -15.42 7.48 4.40
C TYR A 62 -14.10 7.38 3.64
N PRO A 63 -13.63 8.48 3.03
CA PRO A 63 -12.29 8.52 2.48
C PRO A 63 -11.25 8.32 3.60
N ASP A 64 -10.17 7.63 3.27
CA ASP A 64 -8.97 7.54 4.11
C ASP A 64 -8.07 8.78 3.86
N ASP A 65 -7.08 9.03 4.72
CA ASP A 65 -6.28 10.26 4.72
C ASP A 65 -5.56 10.51 3.39
N ILE A 66 -5.12 9.44 2.70
CA ILE A 66 -4.53 9.54 1.36
C ILE A 66 -5.44 10.24 0.35
N SER A 67 -6.77 10.14 0.51
CA SER A 67 -7.75 10.74 -0.40
C SER A 67 -8.21 12.14 0.04
N ILE A 68 -7.71 12.65 1.17
CA ILE A 68 -8.10 13.94 1.75
C ILE A 68 -7.01 14.97 1.50
N THR A 69 -7.40 16.13 0.95
CA THR A 69 -6.51 17.25 0.67
C THR A 69 -6.87 18.43 1.56
N THR A 70 -5.86 18.96 2.24
CA THR A 70 -5.92 20.20 3.05
C THR A 70 -5.02 21.30 2.48
N HIS A 71 -4.30 21.02 1.39
CA HIS A 71 -3.36 21.95 0.78
C HIS A 71 -4.09 23.08 0.06
N GLU A 72 -3.58 24.30 0.18
CA GLU A 72 -4.09 25.47 -0.53
C GLU A 72 -3.01 26.02 -1.46
N ASP A 73 -3.25 26.02 -2.76
CA ASP A 73 -2.26 26.54 -3.71
C ASP A 73 -1.99 28.05 -3.54
N GLY A 74 -3.02 28.80 -3.15
CA GLY A 74 -2.91 30.24 -2.96
C GLY A 74 -1.95 30.62 -1.84
N LEU A 75 -1.14 31.65 -2.08
CA LEU A 75 -0.28 32.26 -1.05
C LEU A 75 -0.89 33.54 -0.49
N SER A 76 -0.80 33.69 0.83
CA SER A 76 -1.21 34.89 1.55
C SER A 76 -0.12 35.96 1.49
N ALA A 77 -0.49 37.23 1.72
CA ALA A 77 0.48 38.32 1.77
C ALA A 77 1.62 38.09 2.80
N PRO A 78 1.37 37.59 4.03
CA PRO A 78 2.43 37.22 4.97
C PRO A 78 3.37 36.13 4.45
N GLU A 79 2.85 35.10 3.76
CA GLU A 79 3.66 34.03 3.18
C GLU A 79 4.58 34.56 2.06
N ILE A 80 4.06 35.44 1.20
CA ILE A 80 4.85 36.08 0.14
C ILE A 80 5.95 36.95 0.73
N GLU A 81 5.67 37.75 1.75
CA GLU A 81 6.68 38.58 2.42
C GLU A 81 7.74 37.73 3.15
N ALA A 82 7.33 36.61 3.75
CA ALA A 82 8.25 35.64 4.35
C ALA A 82 9.15 34.99 3.28
N GLY A 83 8.59 34.62 2.13
CA GLY A 83 9.33 34.10 0.97
C GLY A 83 10.32 35.12 0.41
N LYS A 84 9.93 36.39 0.26
CA LYS A 84 10.83 37.49 -0.14
C LYS A 84 11.99 37.65 0.82
N THR A 85 11.71 37.65 2.12
CA THR A 85 12.72 37.74 3.17
C THR A 85 13.69 36.56 3.08
N TYR A 86 13.15 35.34 2.97
CA TYR A 86 13.96 34.12 2.83
C TYR A 86 14.92 34.21 1.64
N TRP A 87 14.43 34.56 0.45
CA TRP A 87 15.25 34.63 -0.75
C TRP A 87 16.25 35.78 -0.74
N GLN A 88 15.93 36.90 -0.09
CA GLN A 88 16.88 37.99 0.12
C GLN A 88 18.01 37.56 1.07
N THR A 89 17.68 36.94 2.22
CA THR A 89 18.71 36.43 3.15
C THR A 89 19.54 35.32 2.51
N TYR A 90 18.93 34.46 1.70
CA TYR A 90 19.64 33.44 0.93
C TYR A 90 20.62 34.07 -0.07
N PHE A 91 20.22 35.13 -0.77
CA PHE A 91 21.10 35.86 -1.67
C PHE A 91 22.27 36.53 -0.92
N GLU A 92 21.97 37.19 0.22
CA GLU A 92 22.96 37.88 1.05
C GLU A 92 23.97 36.93 1.72
N ALA A 93 23.55 35.69 1.99
CA ALA A 93 24.41 34.65 2.53
C ALA A 93 25.58 34.26 1.60
N ASN A 94 25.47 34.56 0.30
CA ASN A 94 26.56 34.44 -0.68
C ASN A 94 27.29 33.07 -0.63
N GLY A 95 26.53 31.98 -0.50
CA GLY A 95 27.05 30.62 -0.47
C GLY A 95 27.39 30.06 0.93
N ASP A 96 27.17 30.81 2.01
CA ASP A 96 27.33 30.29 3.38
C ASP A 96 26.17 29.36 3.76
N SER A 97 26.46 28.06 3.83
CA SER A 97 25.49 27.01 4.18
C SER A 97 24.79 27.24 5.53
N ASN A 98 25.47 27.79 6.53
CA ASN A 98 24.85 28.03 7.84
C ASN A 98 23.85 29.18 7.79
N LEU A 99 24.13 30.21 6.99
CA LEU A 99 23.21 31.33 6.79
C LEU A 99 22.01 30.93 5.93
N HIS A 100 22.21 30.09 4.90
CA HIS A 100 21.09 29.50 4.15
C HIS A 100 20.17 28.69 5.06
N LEU A 101 20.74 27.83 5.91
CA LEU A 101 19.98 27.05 6.86
C LEU A 101 19.29 27.92 7.92
N GLY A 102 19.92 29.02 8.35
CA GLY A 102 19.31 30.01 9.23
C GLY A 102 18.09 30.68 8.61
N ALA A 103 18.18 31.09 7.34
CA ALA A 103 17.06 31.66 6.59
C ALA A 103 15.91 30.65 6.45
N TRP A 104 16.24 29.39 6.14
CA TRP A 104 15.26 28.31 6.06
C TRP A 104 14.53 28.07 7.40
N ARG A 105 15.28 27.95 8.50
CA ARG A 105 14.70 27.79 9.84
C ARG A 105 13.75 28.94 10.18
N GLN A 106 14.10 30.18 9.84
CA GLN A 106 13.23 31.33 10.05
C GLN A 106 11.90 31.20 9.30
N LEU A 107 11.93 30.71 8.05
CA LEU A 107 10.71 30.45 7.27
C LEU A 107 9.86 29.32 7.88
N CYS A 108 10.51 28.23 8.30
CA CYS A 108 9.83 27.09 8.93
C CYS A 108 9.19 27.46 10.28
N VAL A 109 9.82 28.32 11.09
CA VAL A 109 9.21 28.78 12.36
C VAL A 109 7.92 29.58 12.11
N ALA A 110 7.83 30.30 10.99
CA ALA A 110 6.65 31.12 10.69
C ALA A 110 5.45 30.31 10.19
N HIS A 111 5.68 29.26 9.38
CA HIS A 111 4.62 28.57 8.64
C HIS A 111 4.59 27.04 8.80
N GLY A 112 5.53 26.45 9.54
CA GLY A 112 5.77 25.01 9.53
C GLY A 112 6.66 24.58 8.34
N PRO A 113 7.39 23.47 8.44
CA PRO A 113 8.41 23.15 7.46
C PRO A 113 7.85 22.71 6.09
N GLN A 114 6.72 21.99 6.06
CA GLN A 114 6.07 21.57 4.81
C GLN A 114 5.52 22.77 4.03
N ARG A 115 4.82 23.68 4.72
CA ARG A 115 4.30 24.90 4.08
C ARG A 115 5.41 25.86 3.68
N ALA A 116 6.48 25.97 4.49
CA ALA A 116 7.67 26.74 4.15
C ALA A 116 8.34 26.24 2.85
N ALA A 117 8.40 24.93 2.63
CA ALA A 117 8.90 24.35 1.38
C ALA A 117 8.08 24.80 0.18
N TYR A 118 6.75 24.77 0.30
CA TYR A 118 5.85 25.27 -0.74
C TYR A 118 6.05 26.75 -1.03
N VAL A 119 6.06 27.58 0.02
CA VAL A 119 6.29 29.03 -0.10
C VAL A 119 7.63 29.32 -0.77
N ALA A 120 8.72 28.66 -0.35
CA ALA A 120 10.04 28.83 -0.95
C ALA A 120 10.06 28.45 -2.43
N ARG A 121 9.38 27.37 -2.82
CA ARG A 121 9.27 26.92 -4.22
C ARG A 121 8.48 27.90 -5.07
N GLN A 122 7.30 28.32 -4.62
CA GLN A 122 6.44 29.24 -5.37
C GLN A 122 7.03 30.64 -5.48
N THR A 123 7.72 31.11 -4.43
CA THR A 123 8.39 32.42 -4.42
C THR A 123 9.79 32.39 -5.03
N GLN A 124 10.17 31.32 -5.74
CA GLN A 124 11.50 31.23 -6.36
C GLN A 124 11.74 32.38 -7.35
N PRO A 125 12.76 33.23 -7.12
CA PRO A 125 13.08 34.32 -8.02
C PRO A 125 13.52 33.80 -9.39
N THR A 126 13.12 34.49 -10.46
CA THR A 126 13.53 34.15 -11.83
C THR A 126 15.05 34.23 -12.04
N GLN A 127 15.74 34.99 -11.18
CA GLN A 127 17.20 35.13 -11.21
C GLN A 127 17.94 33.94 -10.60
N PHE A 128 17.24 33.06 -9.86
CA PHE A 128 17.82 31.92 -9.16
C PHE A 128 17.93 30.71 -10.09
N ASN A 129 19.15 30.17 -10.21
CA ASN A 129 19.41 28.89 -10.88
C ASN A 129 19.46 27.76 -9.83
N PRO A 130 18.47 26.84 -9.82
CA PRO A 130 18.44 25.74 -8.85
C PRO A 130 19.54 24.70 -9.05
N GLN A 131 20.08 24.53 -10.26
CA GLN A 131 21.10 23.50 -10.52
C GLN A 131 22.44 23.82 -9.84
N ASP A 132 22.85 25.08 -9.90
CA ASP A 132 24.13 25.54 -9.33
C ASP A 132 23.93 26.31 -8.02
N SER A 133 22.67 26.49 -7.58
CA SER A 133 22.31 27.32 -6.43
C SER A 133 22.87 28.75 -6.48
N THR A 134 22.84 29.38 -7.66
CA THR A 134 23.40 30.71 -7.90
C THR A 134 22.37 31.74 -8.35
N PHE A 135 22.71 33.02 -8.18
CA PHE A 135 21.90 34.14 -8.63
C PHE A 135 22.57 34.89 -9.79
N SER A 136 21.78 35.20 -10.82
CA SER A 136 22.21 36.10 -11.91
C SER A 136 22.08 37.60 -11.56
N GLY A 137 21.44 37.92 -10.44
CA GLY A 137 21.25 39.26 -9.90
C GLY A 137 20.42 39.23 -8.61
N PRO A 138 20.11 40.39 -8.00
CA PRO A 138 19.26 40.45 -6.81
C PRO A 138 17.91 39.76 -7.04
N PRO A 139 17.36 39.06 -6.03
CA PRO A 139 16.09 38.36 -6.17
C PRO A 139 14.94 39.35 -6.40
N VAL A 140 14.16 39.13 -7.45
CA VAL A 140 12.92 39.87 -7.71
C VAL A 140 11.77 38.89 -7.73
N ILE A 141 10.82 39.10 -6.82
CA ILE A 141 9.60 38.30 -6.68
C ILE A 141 8.42 39.23 -6.91
N ASP A 142 7.84 39.13 -8.11
CA ASP A 142 6.63 39.87 -8.50
C ASP A 142 5.44 38.91 -8.42
N MET A 143 4.87 38.80 -7.22
CA MET A 143 3.76 37.93 -6.90
C MET A 143 2.74 38.70 -6.04
N GLN A 144 1.46 38.47 -6.33
CA GLN A 144 0.35 39.02 -5.56
C GLN A 144 -0.25 37.93 -4.68
N ALA A 145 -0.86 38.34 -3.57
CA ALA A 145 -1.53 37.41 -2.69
C ALA A 145 -2.79 36.86 -3.36
N ASP A 146 -2.95 35.55 -3.29
CA ASP A 146 -4.10 34.81 -3.84
C ASP A 146 -5.09 34.41 -2.74
N LYS A 147 -4.74 34.61 -1.46
CA LYS A 147 -5.63 34.36 -0.32
C LYS A 147 -5.53 35.42 0.78
N ASP A 148 -6.67 35.64 1.44
CA ASP A 148 -6.86 36.67 2.47
C ASP A 148 -6.53 36.20 3.90
N GLY A 149 -6.10 34.94 4.09
CA GLY A 149 -5.81 34.37 5.39
C GLY A 149 -4.91 33.14 5.35
N ALA A 150 -4.55 32.61 6.52
CA ALA A 150 -3.74 31.39 6.63
C ALA A 150 -4.51 30.14 6.19
N TRP A 151 -5.83 30.12 6.41
CA TRP A 151 -6.74 29.04 6.06
C TRP A 151 -8.01 29.66 5.47
N THR A 152 -8.33 29.27 4.24
CA THR A 152 -9.39 29.85 3.40
C THR A 152 -10.23 28.79 2.68
N GLN A 153 -9.80 27.54 2.65
CA GLN A 153 -10.53 26.44 2.01
C GLN A 153 -10.77 25.29 2.98
N ALA A 154 -11.97 24.73 2.93
CA ALA A 154 -12.26 23.51 3.66
C ALA A 154 -11.41 22.34 3.12
N PRO A 155 -11.04 21.35 3.96
CA PRO A 155 -10.50 20.08 3.49
C PRO A 155 -11.47 19.38 2.53
N GLN A 156 -10.96 18.81 1.44
CA GLN A 156 -11.79 18.16 0.42
C GLN A 156 -11.19 16.84 -0.08
N THR A 157 -12.03 15.98 -0.65
CA THR A 157 -11.62 14.81 -1.42
C THR A 157 -12.06 14.96 -2.87
N PHE A 158 -11.10 15.05 -3.79
CA PHE A 158 -11.34 15.24 -5.23
C PHE A 158 -11.05 13.99 -6.08
N ALA A 159 -10.31 13.03 -5.52
CA ALA A 159 -9.89 11.79 -6.19
C ALA A 159 -10.87 10.62 -5.96
N MET A 160 -12.14 10.93 -5.68
CA MET A 160 -13.17 9.93 -5.44
C MET A 160 -13.59 9.20 -6.73
N PRO A 161 -14.08 7.95 -6.63
CA PRO A 161 -14.69 7.25 -7.75
C PRO A 161 -15.99 7.93 -8.19
N ASP A 162 -16.48 7.61 -9.39
CA ASP A 162 -17.76 8.13 -9.86
C ASP A 162 -18.93 7.60 -9.00
N ARG A 163 -18.83 6.34 -8.59
CA ARG A 163 -19.80 5.59 -7.77
C ARG A 163 -19.09 4.49 -6.99
N PHE A 164 -19.67 4.13 -5.85
CA PHE A 164 -19.37 2.88 -5.16
C PHE A 164 -20.36 1.78 -5.53
N VAL A 165 -19.85 0.54 -5.58
CA VAL A 165 -20.64 -0.68 -5.65
C VAL A 165 -20.32 -1.52 -4.42
N ILE A 166 -21.34 -1.79 -3.60
CA ILE A 166 -21.26 -2.70 -2.47
C ILE A 166 -21.53 -4.13 -2.96
N ILE A 167 -20.55 -5.00 -2.77
CA ILE A 167 -20.61 -6.42 -3.10
C ILE A 167 -20.75 -7.19 -1.80
N LEU A 168 -21.88 -7.87 -1.64
CA LEU A 168 -22.09 -8.78 -0.53
C LEU A 168 -21.84 -10.22 -0.97
N HIS A 169 -21.03 -10.91 -0.18
CA HIS A 169 -20.80 -12.34 -0.28
C HIS A 169 -21.58 -13.06 0.81
N ARG A 170 -22.47 -13.95 0.40
CA ARG A 170 -23.31 -14.76 1.29
C ARG A 170 -23.22 -16.22 0.88
N ARG A 171 -23.51 -17.14 1.79
CA ARG A 171 -23.77 -18.54 1.42
C ARG A 171 -25.26 -18.82 1.46
N ASN A 172 -25.75 -19.52 0.44
CA ASN A 172 -27.09 -20.08 0.49
C ASN A 172 -27.14 -21.30 1.44
N THR A 173 -28.33 -21.87 1.64
CA THR A 173 -28.52 -23.10 2.43
C THR A 173 -27.79 -24.33 1.88
N ALA A 174 -27.37 -24.29 0.61
CA ALA A 174 -26.53 -25.31 -0.03
C ALA A 174 -25.02 -25.01 0.07
N HIS A 175 -24.62 -23.99 0.84
CA HIS A 175 -23.24 -23.51 1.01
C HIS A 175 -22.57 -22.91 -0.24
N ASP A 176 -23.32 -22.61 -1.30
CA ASP A 176 -22.81 -21.92 -2.48
C ASP A 176 -22.63 -20.42 -2.20
N LEU A 177 -21.48 -19.88 -2.62
CA LEU A 177 -21.20 -18.45 -2.53
C LEU A 177 -22.06 -17.67 -3.53
N GLN A 178 -22.98 -16.86 -3.00
CA GLN A 178 -23.79 -15.91 -3.76
C GLN A 178 -23.22 -14.50 -3.61
N ARG A 179 -23.27 -13.76 -4.73
CA ARG A 179 -22.85 -12.35 -4.79
C ARG A 179 -24.06 -11.50 -5.15
N SER A 180 -24.29 -10.45 -4.38
CA SER A 180 -25.25 -9.40 -4.72
C SER A 180 -24.53 -8.06 -4.84
N PHE A 181 -24.88 -7.29 -5.86
CA PHE A 181 -24.32 -5.97 -6.14
C PHE A 181 -25.35 -4.90 -5.81
N HIS A 182 -24.94 -3.90 -5.04
CA HIS A 182 -25.78 -2.76 -4.66
C HIS A 182 -25.03 -1.48 -5.02
N VAL A 183 -25.64 -0.63 -5.84
CA VAL A 183 -24.98 0.55 -6.43
C VAL A 183 -25.35 1.78 -5.62
N CYS A 184 -24.36 2.58 -5.23
CA CYS A 184 -24.58 3.87 -4.58
C CYS A 184 -24.97 4.96 -5.59
N GLU A 185 -25.48 6.07 -5.07
CA GLU A 185 -25.68 7.30 -5.85
C GLU A 185 -24.35 7.88 -6.40
N PRO A 186 -24.38 8.74 -7.43
CA PRO A 186 -23.15 9.30 -7.99
C PRO A 186 -22.52 10.29 -7.03
N ILE A 187 -21.19 10.25 -6.97
CA ILE A 187 -20.40 11.25 -6.26
C ILE A 187 -20.21 12.43 -7.21
N LEU A 188 -20.76 13.59 -6.84
CA LEU A 188 -20.73 14.80 -7.67
C LEU A 188 -19.68 15.79 -7.13
N GLY A 189 -18.52 15.81 -7.79
CA GLY A 189 -17.45 16.78 -7.52
C GLY A 189 -16.66 16.48 -6.25
N PRO A 190 -15.73 17.39 -5.87
CA PRO A 190 -15.01 17.28 -4.61
C PRO A 190 -15.97 17.34 -3.44
N LEU A 191 -15.81 16.43 -2.47
CA LEU A 191 -16.60 16.45 -1.24
C LEU A 191 -15.82 17.12 -0.13
N GLN A 192 -16.44 18.05 0.57
CA GLN A 192 -15.89 18.68 1.76
C GLN A 192 -15.89 17.69 2.93
N VAL A 193 -14.73 17.51 3.58
CA VAL A 193 -14.52 16.56 4.69
C VAL A 193 -14.17 17.26 6.01
N GLY A 194 -14.26 18.59 6.04
CA GLY A 194 -13.96 19.39 7.23
C GLY A 194 -14.69 20.74 7.22
N PRO A 195 -14.58 21.51 8.31
CA PRO A 195 -15.20 22.84 8.39
C PRO A 195 -14.65 23.81 7.34
N ASP A 196 -15.52 24.68 6.82
CA ASP A 196 -15.13 25.78 5.93
C ASP A 196 -14.86 27.05 6.78
N PRO A 197 -13.64 27.59 6.78
CA PRO A 197 -13.31 28.79 7.55
C PRO A 197 -14.03 30.05 7.06
N LEU A 198 -14.49 30.07 5.80
CA LEU A 198 -15.19 31.19 5.18
C LEU A 198 -16.71 30.96 5.05
N GLY A 199 -17.21 29.81 5.50
CA GLY A 199 -18.63 29.49 5.47
C GLY A 199 -19.44 30.48 6.32
N GLU A 200 -20.55 31.00 5.77
CA GLU A 200 -21.50 31.81 6.54
C GLU A 200 -22.13 31.01 7.71
N ASP A 201 -22.15 29.69 7.57
CA ASP A 201 -22.55 28.73 8.58
C ASP A 201 -21.31 28.17 9.30
N GLY A 202 -20.76 28.92 10.25
CA GLY A 202 -19.92 28.30 11.29
C GLY A 202 -20.73 27.24 12.06
N PHE A 203 -20.08 26.47 12.95
CA PHE A 203 -20.83 25.64 13.91
C PHE A 203 -21.80 26.55 14.68
N LYS A 204 -23.09 26.54 14.30
CA LYS A 204 -24.09 27.33 14.99
C LYS A 204 -24.26 26.66 16.35
N ASP A 205 -24.01 27.40 17.42
CA ASP A 205 -24.31 27.00 18.80
C ASP A 205 -25.82 26.76 19.04
N ASP A 206 -26.64 26.87 17.99
CA ASP A 206 -28.05 26.51 17.98
C ASP A 206 -28.19 24.97 18.01
N VAL A 207 -27.98 24.41 19.20
CA VAL A 207 -28.41 23.06 19.56
C VAL A 207 -29.94 23.03 19.48
N ILE A 208 -30.47 22.69 18.31
CA ILE A 208 -31.89 22.36 18.16
C ILE A 208 -32.03 20.89 18.57
N GLU A 209 -32.75 20.62 19.65
CA GLU A 209 -33.07 19.26 20.14
C GLU A 209 -31.87 18.34 20.51
N GLY A 210 -30.67 18.89 20.74
CA GLY A 210 -29.51 18.12 21.20
C GLY A 210 -28.60 17.60 20.09
N GLU A 211 -28.87 17.94 18.83
CA GLU A 211 -28.02 17.64 17.68
C GLU A 211 -27.21 18.88 17.26
N LEU A 212 -25.94 18.65 16.88
CA LEU A 212 -25.08 19.68 16.30
C LEU A 212 -25.52 19.91 14.85
N ASP A 213 -25.87 21.16 14.50
CA ASP A 213 -26.10 21.54 13.10
C ASP A 213 -24.76 21.69 12.38
N PHE A 214 -24.52 20.81 11.41
CA PHE A 214 -23.29 20.82 10.60
C PHE A 214 -23.46 21.75 9.38
N PRO A 215 -22.41 22.45 8.93
CA PRO A 215 -22.46 23.22 7.69
C PRO A 215 -22.84 22.35 6.49
N ASP A 216 -23.60 22.89 5.54
CA ASP A 216 -24.17 22.15 4.40
C ASP A 216 -23.17 21.25 3.66
N GLY A 217 -21.94 21.71 3.45
CA GLY A 217 -20.88 20.94 2.79
C GLY A 217 -20.37 19.72 3.57
N MET A 218 -20.53 19.72 4.90
CA MET A 218 -20.07 18.65 5.80
C MET A 218 -21.23 17.77 6.32
N LYS A 219 -22.50 18.15 6.06
CA LYS A 219 -23.69 17.42 6.56
C LYS A 219 -23.65 15.93 6.25
N TRP A 220 -23.16 15.54 5.07
CA TRP A 220 -23.03 14.14 4.67
C TRP A 220 -22.13 13.29 5.59
N MET A 221 -21.25 13.91 6.40
CA MET A 221 -20.39 13.20 7.37
C MET A 221 -21.13 12.85 8.67
N ALA A 222 -22.19 13.57 9.00
CA ALA A 222 -23.00 13.33 10.20
C ALA A 222 -24.33 12.65 9.83
N ASP A 223 -25.06 13.21 8.87
CA ASP A 223 -26.36 12.75 8.41
C ASP A 223 -26.23 11.61 7.38
N PHE A 224 -26.95 10.51 7.61
CA PHE A 224 -26.92 9.33 6.74
C PHE A 224 -27.70 9.52 5.43
N GLU A 225 -28.80 10.26 5.44
CA GLU A 225 -29.60 10.55 4.24
C GLU A 225 -28.81 11.44 3.28
N GLU A 226 -28.11 12.44 3.80
CA GLU A 226 -27.19 13.25 2.99
C GLU A 226 -26.02 12.41 2.46
N ALA A 227 -25.46 11.51 3.27
CA ALA A 227 -24.43 10.56 2.81
C ALA A 227 -24.92 9.68 1.65
N GLU A 228 -26.17 9.20 1.70
CA GLU A 228 -26.78 8.42 0.62
C GLU A 228 -26.97 9.28 -0.63
N ARG A 229 -27.40 10.53 -0.47
CA ARG A 229 -27.58 11.48 -1.58
C ARG A 229 -26.29 11.79 -2.32
N VAL A 230 -25.15 11.87 -1.61
CA VAL A 230 -23.83 12.14 -2.22
C VAL A 230 -23.07 10.87 -2.62
N GLY A 231 -23.68 9.69 -2.51
CA GLY A 231 -23.07 8.42 -2.93
C GLY A 231 -22.12 7.76 -1.93
N MET A 232 -22.02 8.30 -0.71
CA MET A 232 -21.13 7.84 0.36
C MET A 232 -21.80 6.89 1.36
N ALA A 233 -23.10 6.60 1.20
CA ALA A 233 -23.81 5.59 1.97
C ALA A 233 -24.85 4.83 1.15
N LEU A 234 -25.28 3.68 1.65
CA LEU A 234 -26.30 2.85 1.01
C LEU A 234 -27.10 2.04 2.04
N ARG A 235 -28.42 1.95 1.82
CA ARG A 235 -29.32 1.07 2.56
C ARG A 235 -29.60 -0.22 1.78
N ILE A 236 -29.14 -1.34 2.31
CA ILE A 236 -29.36 -2.65 1.72
C ILE A 236 -30.49 -3.35 2.46
N ARG A 237 -31.60 -3.59 1.77
CA ARG A 237 -32.78 -4.28 2.31
C ARG A 237 -32.62 -5.79 2.20
N PHE A 238 -32.91 -6.51 3.28
CA PHE A 238 -32.95 -7.98 3.27
C PHE A 238 -34.37 -8.49 3.13
N GLY A 239 -34.53 -9.58 2.38
CA GLY A 239 -35.76 -10.36 2.34
C GLY A 239 -35.91 -11.32 3.54
N PRO A 240 -37.09 -11.90 3.76
CA PRO A 240 -37.32 -12.86 4.85
C PRO A 240 -36.47 -14.14 4.74
N GLU A 241 -36.09 -14.53 3.53
CA GLU A 241 -35.25 -15.71 3.25
C GLU A 241 -33.75 -15.38 3.18
N ASP A 242 -33.37 -14.10 3.28
CA ASP A 242 -31.97 -13.72 3.33
C ASP A 242 -31.40 -14.12 4.69
N SER A 243 -30.64 -15.22 4.70
CA SER A 243 -29.86 -15.58 5.89
C SER A 243 -29.01 -14.36 6.30
N GLN A 244 -29.11 -13.93 7.56
CA GLN A 244 -28.44 -12.73 8.08
C GLN A 244 -26.91 -12.84 8.10
N LYS A 245 -26.35 -14.01 7.77
CA LYS A 245 -24.91 -14.26 7.80
C LYS A 245 -24.26 -13.75 6.52
N ILE A 246 -23.71 -12.54 6.60
CA ILE A 246 -22.82 -11.98 5.60
C ILE A 246 -21.42 -12.56 5.86
N GLU A 247 -20.82 -13.18 4.84
CA GLU A 247 -19.44 -13.65 4.97
C GLU A 247 -18.44 -12.53 4.74
N ASN A 248 -18.66 -11.73 3.69
CA ASN A 248 -17.82 -10.60 3.37
C ASN A 248 -18.66 -9.46 2.76
N LEU A 249 -18.25 -8.24 3.05
CA LEU A 249 -18.74 -7.01 2.42
C LEU A 249 -17.55 -6.31 1.79
N VAL A 250 -17.65 -5.97 0.51
CA VAL A 250 -16.62 -5.24 -0.23
C VAL A 250 -17.24 -3.98 -0.80
N ALA A 251 -16.68 -2.82 -0.51
CA ALA A 251 -16.97 -1.58 -1.21
C ALA A 251 -15.91 -1.37 -2.28
N LEU A 252 -16.33 -1.28 -3.55
CA LEU A 252 -15.43 -0.99 -4.65
C LEU A 252 -15.93 0.23 -5.40
N GLY A 253 -15.07 1.23 -5.53
CA GLY A 253 -15.35 2.42 -6.31
C GLY A 253 -14.44 2.47 -7.53
N LEU A 254 -14.99 2.91 -8.66
CA LEU A 254 -14.24 3.08 -9.91
C LEU A 254 -14.51 4.46 -10.49
N ASN A 255 -13.46 5.09 -10.99
CA ASN A 255 -13.55 6.26 -11.83
C ASN A 255 -13.52 5.79 -13.30
N LEU A 256 -14.66 5.93 -13.97
CA LEU A 256 -14.87 5.52 -15.36
C LEU A 256 -14.77 6.71 -16.31
N GLN A 257 -15.01 7.93 -15.83
CA GLN A 257 -15.02 9.15 -16.63
C GLN A 257 -13.63 9.65 -17.02
N ASP A 258 -12.65 9.56 -16.13
CA ASP A 258 -11.30 10.07 -16.39
C ASP A 258 -10.57 9.22 -17.44
N SER A 259 -9.79 9.87 -18.29
CA SER A 259 -8.78 9.18 -19.07
C SER A 259 -7.61 8.76 -18.18
N ALA A 260 -6.76 7.85 -18.65
CA ALA A 260 -5.57 7.45 -17.90
C ALA A 260 -4.59 8.61 -17.67
N ALA A 261 -4.61 9.64 -18.52
CA ALA A 261 -3.79 10.85 -18.33
C ALA A 261 -4.39 11.74 -17.24
N ASP A 262 -5.71 11.98 -17.27
CA ASP A 262 -6.39 12.80 -16.27
C ASP A 262 -6.30 12.18 -14.87
N ALA A 263 -6.45 10.84 -14.78
CA ALA A 263 -6.28 10.11 -13.53
C ALA A 263 -4.84 10.19 -13.00
N LEU A 264 -3.83 10.16 -13.88
CA LEU A 264 -2.44 10.31 -13.48
C LEU A 264 -2.17 11.71 -12.92
N GLU A 265 -2.68 12.76 -13.57
CA GLU A 265 -2.56 14.14 -13.06
C GLU A 265 -3.21 14.29 -11.68
N LYS A 266 -4.37 13.66 -11.43
CA LYS A 266 -4.97 13.63 -10.09
C LYS A 266 -4.09 12.95 -9.05
N VAL A 267 -3.41 11.85 -9.41
CA VAL A 267 -2.47 11.16 -8.51
C VAL A 267 -1.24 12.04 -8.24
N LYS A 268 -0.71 12.72 -9.26
CA LYS A 268 0.39 13.69 -9.12
C LYS A 268 0.01 14.82 -8.16
N GLU A 269 -1.18 15.39 -8.35
CA GLU A 269 -1.73 16.45 -7.49
C GLU A 269 -1.90 15.96 -6.05
N LEU A 270 -2.43 14.74 -5.85
CA LEU A 270 -2.62 14.15 -4.53
C LEU A 270 -1.29 14.01 -3.75
N PHE A 271 -0.25 13.49 -4.41
CA PHE A 271 1.07 13.31 -3.79
C PHE A 271 1.74 14.66 -3.48
N GLU A 272 1.59 15.64 -4.37
CA GLU A 272 2.09 16.99 -4.16
C GLU A 272 1.42 17.68 -2.96
N ASN A 273 0.09 17.54 -2.85
CA ASN A 273 -0.67 18.10 -1.74
C ASN A 273 -0.22 17.52 -0.39
N HIS A 274 0.01 16.20 -0.33
CA HIS A 274 0.50 15.55 0.89
C HIS A 274 1.94 15.96 1.23
N ARG A 275 2.80 16.15 0.24
CA ARG A 275 4.17 16.65 0.44
C ARG A 275 4.20 17.98 1.19
N TYR A 276 3.28 18.90 0.86
CA TYR A 276 3.26 20.27 1.38
C TYR A 276 2.28 20.52 2.53
N THR A 277 1.66 19.47 3.08
CA THR A 277 0.76 19.55 4.24
C THR A 277 1.26 18.64 5.36
N ASN A 278 0.72 17.44 5.46
CA ASN A 278 1.00 16.49 6.54
C ASN A 278 2.37 15.81 6.38
N GLY A 279 2.98 15.93 5.19
CA GLY A 279 4.24 15.32 4.82
C GLY A 279 4.04 13.99 4.09
N LEU A 280 4.93 13.74 3.13
CA LEU A 280 4.99 12.51 2.34
C LEU A 280 6.41 11.96 2.42
N SER A 281 6.58 10.68 2.70
CA SER A 281 7.89 10.02 2.70
C SER A 281 7.82 8.55 2.29
N ILE A 282 8.96 8.00 1.87
CA ILE A 282 9.12 6.55 1.75
C ILE A 282 9.47 5.98 3.13
N ILE A 283 8.89 4.82 3.47
CA ILE A 283 9.14 4.16 4.75
C ILE A 283 10.22 3.10 4.57
N PRO A 284 11.39 3.23 5.22
CA PRO A 284 12.39 2.19 5.24
C PRO A 284 11.88 0.88 5.84
N GLN A 285 12.33 -0.24 5.32
CA GLN A 285 11.97 -1.56 5.84
C GLN A 285 12.45 -1.76 7.29
N GLY A 286 11.60 -2.37 8.11
CA GLY A 286 11.88 -2.56 9.54
C GLY A 286 11.60 -1.33 10.41
N THR A 287 11.01 -0.26 9.87
CA THR A 287 10.56 0.90 10.65
C THR A 287 9.60 0.46 11.78
N PRO A 288 9.90 0.74 13.06
CA PRO A 288 9.04 0.34 14.17
C PRO A 288 7.67 1.00 14.09
N THR A 289 6.60 0.21 14.22
CA THR A 289 5.22 0.71 14.20
C THR A 289 4.68 1.07 15.58
N ASN A 290 5.34 0.59 16.65
CA ASN A 290 4.92 0.81 18.03
C ASN A 290 6.04 1.47 18.84
N ASN A 291 5.65 2.27 19.82
CA ASN A 291 6.54 2.73 20.87
C ASN A 291 6.80 1.56 21.83
N THR A 292 8.07 1.24 22.07
CA THR A 292 8.53 0.32 23.11
C THR A 292 9.29 1.10 24.18
N ALA A 293 9.56 0.49 25.33
CA ALA A 293 10.36 1.13 26.39
C ALA A 293 11.82 1.41 25.94
N GLU A 294 12.31 0.68 24.93
CA GLU A 294 13.70 0.78 24.43
C GLU A 294 13.82 1.62 23.16
N SER A 295 12.76 1.74 22.36
CA SER A 295 12.73 2.51 21.11
C SER A 295 11.35 3.10 20.84
N GLY A 296 11.30 4.35 20.38
CA GLY A 296 10.07 4.96 19.86
C GLY A 296 9.63 4.34 18.54
N ALA A 297 8.38 4.57 18.17
CA ALA A 297 7.86 4.33 16.83
C ALA A 297 8.68 5.15 15.82
N GLY A 298 8.81 4.65 14.60
CA GLY A 298 9.52 5.36 13.53
C GLY A 298 8.78 6.58 12.98
N TYR A 299 7.70 7.02 13.63
CA TYR A 299 7.04 8.29 13.39
C TYR A 299 7.43 9.27 14.49
N GLN A 300 7.92 10.43 14.06
CA GLN A 300 7.99 11.64 14.86
C GLN A 300 7.42 12.76 13.99
N GLU A 301 6.62 13.65 14.58
CA GLU A 301 5.98 14.79 13.90
C GLU A 301 7.02 15.63 13.13
N ASP A 302 8.28 15.64 13.59
CA ASP A 302 9.45 16.28 12.97
C ASP A 302 10.58 15.28 12.63
N ALA A 303 10.28 14.05 12.18
CA ALA A 303 11.29 12.96 12.06
C ALA A 303 12.55 13.28 11.22
N LEU A 304 12.46 14.22 10.27
CA LEU A 304 13.63 14.68 9.50
C LEU A 304 14.33 15.90 10.11
N GLY A 305 13.68 16.58 11.05
CA GLY A 305 14.09 17.90 11.51
C GLY A 305 14.05 18.93 10.38
N ILE A 306 14.01 20.21 10.76
CA ILE A 306 13.99 21.34 9.81
C ILE A 306 15.19 21.27 8.84
N ASP A 307 16.35 20.81 9.34
CA ASP A 307 17.59 20.76 8.58
C ASP A 307 17.60 19.70 7.48
N ALA A 308 17.11 18.47 7.74
CA ALA A 308 17.10 17.46 6.69
C ALA A 308 15.99 17.72 5.65
N MET A 309 14.93 18.46 6.02
CA MET A 309 13.96 18.98 5.05
C MET A 309 14.56 20.07 4.15
N PHE A 310 15.47 20.91 4.67
CA PHE A 310 16.22 21.86 3.83
C PHE A 310 17.01 21.12 2.74
N GLU A 311 17.79 20.12 3.13
CA GLU A 311 18.56 19.30 2.18
C GLU A 311 17.66 18.50 1.24
N ALA A 312 16.53 18.00 1.73
CA ALA A 312 15.54 17.31 0.92
C ALA A 312 14.97 18.20 -0.19
N GLU A 313 14.60 19.44 0.13
CA GLU A 313 13.93 20.36 -0.81
C GLU A 313 14.91 21.17 -1.67
N ARG A 314 16.11 21.47 -1.17
CA ARG A 314 17.08 22.38 -1.81
C ARG A 314 18.33 21.69 -2.33
N GLY A 315 18.63 20.49 -1.84
CA GLY A 315 19.73 19.69 -2.34
C GLY A 315 19.45 19.15 -3.74
N ALA A 316 20.44 18.46 -4.29
CA ALA A 316 20.24 17.67 -5.51
C ALA A 316 19.22 16.54 -5.26
N LEU A 317 18.56 16.10 -6.33
CA LEU A 317 17.72 14.90 -6.28
C LEU A 317 18.50 13.74 -5.64
N ARG A 318 17.88 13.09 -4.65
CA ARG A 318 18.53 12.09 -3.81
C ARG A 318 18.92 10.81 -4.57
N TYR A 319 18.31 10.56 -5.73
CA TYR A 319 18.66 9.46 -6.62
C TYR A 319 18.76 9.88 -8.09
N GLN A 320 19.44 9.05 -8.88
CA GLN A 320 19.48 9.10 -10.33
C GLN A 320 18.84 7.84 -10.91
N ASP A 321 18.18 7.98 -12.04
CA ASP A 321 17.57 6.84 -12.72
C ASP A 321 18.66 5.89 -13.23
N THR A 322 18.42 4.61 -13.01
CA THR A 322 19.24 3.54 -13.54
C THR A 322 18.37 2.49 -14.20
N GLU A 323 18.88 1.86 -15.25
CA GLU A 323 18.23 0.72 -15.90
C GLU A 323 18.46 -0.59 -15.14
N ASP A 324 19.51 -0.66 -14.30
CA ASP A 324 19.86 -1.87 -13.55
C ASP A 324 18.99 -2.00 -12.29
N PRO A 325 18.10 -3.01 -12.20
CA PRO A 325 17.25 -3.22 -11.03
C PRO A 325 18.03 -3.43 -9.73
N LEU A 326 19.28 -3.93 -9.80
CA LEU A 326 20.13 -4.18 -8.63
C LEU A 326 20.74 -2.91 -8.03
N LEU A 327 20.72 -1.80 -8.78
CA LEU A 327 21.24 -0.50 -8.35
C LEU A 327 20.13 0.53 -8.15
N ARG A 328 18.90 0.17 -8.52
CA ARG A 328 17.74 1.04 -8.51
C ARG A 328 17.32 1.41 -7.10
N LYS A 329 17.13 2.71 -6.87
CA LYS A 329 16.67 3.25 -5.58
C LYS A 329 15.17 3.09 -5.41
N ASP A 330 14.73 3.04 -4.16
CA ASP A 330 13.32 2.85 -3.80
C ASP A 330 12.43 3.98 -4.37
N GLY A 331 12.92 5.21 -4.42
CA GLY A 331 12.23 6.33 -5.07
C GLY A 331 11.96 6.10 -6.55
N GLN A 332 12.91 5.55 -7.29
CA GLN A 332 12.70 5.20 -8.70
C GLN A 332 11.66 4.08 -8.83
N TRP A 333 11.68 3.05 -7.97
CA TRP A 333 10.66 2.00 -7.94
C TRP A 333 9.25 2.55 -7.74
N LEU A 334 9.08 3.47 -6.80
CA LEU A 334 7.79 4.13 -6.56
C LEU A 334 7.35 4.97 -7.77
N ALA A 335 8.28 5.76 -8.33
CA ALA A 335 8.00 6.64 -9.46
C ALA A 335 7.49 5.86 -10.68
N ASP A 336 8.20 4.83 -11.14
CA ASP A 336 7.74 4.08 -12.32
C ASP A 336 6.49 3.24 -12.03
N ALA A 337 6.29 2.76 -10.79
CA ALA A 337 5.12 1.97 -10.44
C ALA A 337 3.82 2.79 -10.53
N LEU A 338 3.87 4.07 -10.12
CA LEU A 338 2.72 4.97 -10.12
C LEU A 338 2.68 5.91 -11.34
N GLY A 339 3.75 5.97 -12.14
CA GLY A 339 3.88 6.88 -13.28
C GLY A 339 4.21 8.33 -12.88
N LEU A 340 4.83 8.52 -11.71
CA LEU A 340 5.18 9.83 -11.17
C LEU A 340 6.51 10.34 -11.72
N ASP A 341 6.68 11.66 -11.74
CA ASP A 341 7.91 12.27 -12.24
C ASP A 341 9.02 12.16 -11.19
N ARG A 342 10.27 11.99 -11.65
CA ARG A 342 11.44 11.86 -10.77
C ARG A 342 11.60 13.07 -9.84
N GLU A 343 11.26 14.27 -10.32
CA GLU A 343 11.33 15.50 -9.57
C GLU A 343 10.32 15.54 -8.41
N GLN A 344 9.20 14.84 -8.52
CA GLN A 344 8.21 14.74 -7.43
C GLN A 344 8.70 13.82 -6.31
N ILE A 345 9.34 12.70 -6.67
CA ILE A 345 9.75 11.66 -5.72
C ILE A 345 11.19 11.84 -5.21
N GLY A 346 12.09 12.39 -6.02
CA GLY A 346 13.52 12.46 -5.73
C GLY A 346 13.91 13.42 -4.61
N HIS A 347 13.00 14.27 -4.17
CA HIS A 347 13.16 15.11 -2.99
C HIS A 347 12.54 14.47 -1.74
N LEU A 348 11.71 13.43 -1.89
CA LEU A 348 11.05 12.81 -0.76
C LEU A 348 12.08 12.17 0.18
N PRO A 349 11.84 12.24 1.49
CA PRO A 349 12.66 11.52 2.44
C PRO A 349 12.73 10.03 2.12
N HIS A 350 13.94 9.49 2.25
CA HIS A 350 14.26 8.08 1.98
C HIS A 350 14.08 7.63 0.51
N SER A 351 13.91 8.55 -0.45
CA SER A 351 13.86 8.19 -1.87
C SER A 351 15.15 7.55 -2.40
N ASP A 352 16.28 7.78 -1.73
CA ASP A 352 17.60 7.17 -1.97
C ASP A 352 17.79 5.80 -1.32
N GLY A 353 16.74 5.28 -0.67
CA GLY A 353 16.69 3.96 -0.06
C GLY A 353 17.06 2.84 -1.02
N THR A 354 17.57 1.75 -0.47
CA THR A 354 18.06 0.57 -1.19
C THR A 354 17.38 -0.71 -0.77
N ASP A 355 16.24 -0.65 -0.06
CA ASP A 355 15.63 -1.82 0.54
C ASP A 355 15.26 -2.90 -0.48
N ILE A 356 14.73 -2.47 -1.65
CA ILE A 356 14.39 -3.39 -2.74
C ILE A 356 15.67 -3.92 -3.40
N ALA A 357 16.61 -3.04 -3.73
CA ALA A 357 17.89 -3.43 -4.34
C ALA A 357 18.68 -4.41 -3.48
N GLU A 358 18.77 -4.17 -2.16
CA GLU A 358 19.40 -5.06 -1.19
C GLU A 358 18.76 -6.43 -1.17
N THR A 359 17.42 -6.49 -1.28
CA THR A 359 16.69 -7.76 -1.34
C THR A 359 17.04 -8.56 -2.60
N LEU A 360 17.09 -7.91 -3.76
CA LEU A 360 17.48 -8.55 -5.02
C LEU A 360 18.94 -9.02 -5.01
N ASN A 361 19.85 -8.19 -4.48
CA ASN A 361 21.26 -8.53 -4.33
C ASN A 361 21.45 -9.70 -3.35
N MET A 362 20.72 -9.73 -2.23
CA MET A 362 20.75 -10.83 -1.27
C MET A 362 20.24 -12.13 -1.89
N ASN A 363 19.13 -12.09 -2.63
CA ASN A 363 18.63 -13.28 -3.35
C ASN A 363 19.64 -13.79 -4.37
N THR A 364 20.31 -12.89 -5.09
CA THR A 364 21.37 -13.23 -6.03
C THR A 364 22.56 -13.90 -5.34
N ALA A 365 22.98 -13.37 -4.18
CA ALA A 365 24.11 -13.91 -3.42
C ALA A 365 23.80 -15.29 -2.80
N LEU A 366 22.58 -15.49 -2.30
CA LEU A 366 22.18 -16.72 -1.61
C LEU A 366 21.74 -17.84 -2.56
N TRP A 367 21.34 -17.52 -3.80
CA TRP A 367 20.82 -18.50 -4.76
C TRP A 367 21.73 -19.73 -4.93
N PRO A 368 23.06 -19.61 -5.17
CA PRO A 368 23.91 -20.77 -5.44
C PRO A 368 24.00 -21.76 -4.28
N THR A 369 23.99 -21.25 -3.03
CA THR A 369 24.22 -22.05 -1.83
C THR A 369 22.95 -22.57 -1.18
N THR A 370 21.81 -21.94 -1.45
CA THR A 370 20.52 -22.29 -0.84
C THR A 370 19.66 -23.09 -1.82
N LEU A 371 18.84 -22.40 -2.61
CA LEU A 371 17.86 -23.00 -3.49
C LEU A 371 18.51 -23.76 -4.64
N ARG A 372 19.58 -23.23 -5.27
CA ARG A 372 20.25 -23.97 -6.36
C ARG A 372 20.79 -25.30 -5.85
N PHE A 373 21.54 -25.30 -4.75
CA PHE A 373 22.07 -26.53 -4.16
C PHE A 373 20.97 -27.56 -3.90
N TYR A 374 19.85 -27.13 -3.32
CA TYR A 374 18.71 -28.01 -3.06
C TYR A 374 18.11 -28.57 -4.36
N LEU A 375 17.83 -27.72 -5.35
CA LEU A 375 17.23 -28.14 -6.61
C LEU A 375 18.16 -29.08 -7.41
N GLU A 376 19.45 -28.77 -7.43
CA GLU A 376 20.47 -29.52 -8.18
C GLU A 376 20.75 -30.88 -7.55
N ASN A 377 20.82 -30.96 -6.21
CA ASN A 377 21.23 -32.20 -5.52
C ASN A 377 20.06 -33.02 -4.97
N MET A 378 19.05 -32.37 -4.40
CA MET A 378 17.95 -33.06 -3.71
C MET A 378 16.80 -33.41 -4.63
N MET A 379 16.61 -32.61 -5.68
CA MET A 379 15.60 -32.88 -6.71
C MET A 379 16.20 -33.57 -7.94
N TYR A 380 17.49 -33.91 -7.95
CA TYR A 380 18.11 -34.67 -9.03
C TYR A 380 17.34 -35.97 -9.33
N PRO A 381 17.12 -36.35 -10.60
CA PRO A 381 17.45 -35.66 -11.86
C PRO A 381 16.28 -34.84 -12.43
N SER A 382 15.40 -34.31 -11.59
CA SER A 382 14.10 -33.75 -12.01
C SER A 382 14.18 -32.42 -12.78
N LEU A 383 15.31 -31.72 -12.73
CA LEU A 383 15.53 -30.42 -13.38
C LEU A 383 16.86 -30.43 -14.13
N ASP A 384 16.88 -29.86 -15.33
CA ASP A 384 18.10 -29.66 -16.12
C ASP A 384 18.79 -28.33 -15.80
N GLU A 385 20.03 -28.18 -16.26
CA GLU A 385 20.87 -27.01 -16.00
C GLU A 385 20.27 -25.70 -16.54
N ASP A 386 19.60 -25.76 -17.69
CA ASP A 386 18.93 -24.60 -18.29
C ASP A 386 17.75 -24.14 -17.42
N THR A 387 16.94 -25.07 -16.90
CA THR A 387 15.84 -24.77 -15.99
C THR A 387 16.36 -24.22 -14.67
N LEU A 388 17.46 -24.76 -14.12
CA LEU A 388 18.10 -24.23 -12.91
C LEU A 388 18.57 -22.79 -13.10
N ASN A 389 19.23 -22.49 -14.21
CA ASN A 389 19.73 -21.15 -14.52
C ASN A 389 18.58 -20.15 -14.73
N GLN A 390 17.52 -20.55 -15.43
CA GLN A 390 16.32 -19.72 -15.63
C GLN A 390 15.56 -19.49 -14.31
N THR A 391 15.48 -20.51 -13.44
CA THR A 391 14.88 -20.38 -12.10
C THR A 391 15.68 -19.43 -11.23
N GLY A 392 17.00 -19.49 -11.27
CA GLY A 392 17.86 -18.55 -10.55
C GLY A 392 17.70 -17.12 -11.05
N ALA A 393 17.68 -16.92 -12.36
CA ALA A 393 17.43 -15.60 -12.95
C ALA A 393 16.07 -15.04 -12.56
N PHE A 394 15.03 -15.88 -12.49
CA PHE A 394 13.70 -15.46 -12.06
C PHE A 394 13.66 -15.13 -10.57
N PHE A 395 14.19 -16.01 -9.71
CA PHE A 395 14.21 -15.83 -8.26
C PHE A 395 14.92 -14.54 -7.87
N SER A 396 16.12 -14.31 -8.41
CA SER A 396 16.94 -13.14 -8.09
C SER A 396 16.35 -11.81 -8.55
N ARG A 397 15.42 -11.83 -9.52
CA ARG A 397 14.84 -10.60 -10.11
C ARG A 397 13.41 -10.31 -9.68
N TYR A 398 12.59 -11.34 -9.50
CA TYR A 398 11.14 -11.17 -9.34
C TYR A 398 10.59 -11.66 -8.01
N VAL A 399 11.35 -12.46 -7.25
CA VAL A 399 10.90 -12.94 -5.94
C VAL A 399 11.43 -12.01 -4.87
N SER A 400 10.54 -11.43 -4.07
CA SER A 400 10.89 -10.57 -2.94
C SER A 400 9.91 -10.80 -1.80
N GLY A 401 10.42 -11.07 -0.60
CA GLY A 401 9.61 -11.16 0.62
C GLY A 401 9.12 -9.79 1.13
N ARG A 402 9.72 -8.69 0.65
CA ARG A 402 9.43 -7.31 1.04
C ARG A 402 8.58 -6.55 0.02
N GLY A 403 8.25 -7.18 -1.11
CA GLY A 403 7.61 -6.52 -2.26
C GLY A 403 8.61 -5.81 -3.19
N HIS A 404 8.07 -5.23 -4.26
CA HIS A 404 8.82 -4.46 -5.29
C HIS A 404 8.36 -3.00 -5.41
N ILE A 405 7.43 -2.59 -4.54
CA ILE A 405 6.96 -1.21 -4.45
C ILE A 405 7.15 -0.82 -2.98
N PRO A 406 7.87 0.26 -2.69
CA PRO A 406 8.12 0.65 -1.31
C PRO A 406 6.83 1.16 -0.66
N ALA A 407 6.75 1.04 0.66
CA ALA A 407 5.68 1.64 1.44
C ALA A 407 5.89 3.16 1.53
N ILE A 408 4.80 3.91 1.58
CA ILE A 408 4.81 5.36 1.74
C ILE A 408 4.15 5.74 3.06
N ARG A 409 4.48 6.92 3.58
CA ARG A 409 3.81 7.54 4.72
C ARG A 409 3.20 8.85 4.29
N ILE A 410 1.96 9.08 4.68
CA ILE A 410 1.27 10.36 4.56
C ILE A 410 0.88 10.79 5.97
N GLY A 411 1.44 11.90 6.46
CA GLY A 411 1.27 12.29 7.85
C GLY A 411 1.75 11.19 8.81
N ASP A 412 0.85 10.72 9.67
CA ASP A 412 1.09 9.63 10.61
C ASP A 412 0.69 8.23 10.06
N GLN A 413 0.05 8.16 8.89
CA GLN A 413 -0.46 6.91 8.31
C GLN A 413 0.55 6.24 7.36
N PRO A 414 0.95 4.99 7.63
CA PRO A 414 1.72 4.19 6.69
C PRO A 414 0.81 3.45 5.70
N TYR A 415 1.13 3.53 4.40
CA TYR A 415 0.45 2.81 3.33
C TYR A 415 1.41 1.86 2.62
N GLY A 416 1.04 0.57 2.58
CA GLY A 416 1.68 -0.43 1.73
C GLY A 416 1.02 -0.49 0.36
N ILE A 417 1.81 -0.52 -0.71
CA ILE A 417 1.30 -0.63 -2.08
C ILE A 417 1.45 -2.07 -2.56
N LEU A 418 0.32 -2.71 -2.90
CA LEU A 418 0.29 -4.08 -3.39
C LEU A 418 -0.19 -4.12 -4.84
N ALA A 419 0.70 -4.49 -5.76
CA ALA A 419 0.32 -4.83 -7.13
C ALA A 419 -0.38 -6.19 -7.15
N THR A 420 -1.58 -6.25 -7.71
CA THR A 420 -2.37 -7.49 -7.84
C THR A 420 -3.16 -7.52 -9.14
N SER A 421 -3.59 -8.71 -9.55
CA SER A 421 -4.42 -8.91 -10.74
C SER A 421 -5.32 -10.13 -10.60
N ASN A 422 -6.29 -10.25 -11.52
CA ASN A 422 -7.12 -11.44 -11.63
C ASN A 422 -6.35 -12.58 -12.30
N PHE A 423 -5.58 -13.33 -11.52
CA PHE A 423 -4.79 -14.47 -11.99
C PHE A 423 -5.60 -15.57 -12.70
N LYS A 424 -6.93 -15.63 -12.49
CA LYS A 424 -7.81 -16.58 -13.21
C LYS A 424 -8.09 -16.15 -14.64
N ALA A 425 -8.17 -14.84 -14.88
CA ALA A 425 -8.41 -14.25 -16.20
C ALA A 425 -7.10 -13.87 -16.93
N TRP A 426 -5.97 -13.95 -16.24
CA TRP A 426 -4.67 -13.57 -16.79
C TRP A 426 -4.28 -14.45 -17.97
N SER A 427 -4.01 -13.83 -19.13
CA SER A 427 -3.46 -14.53 -20.30
C SER A 427 -1.94 -14.50 -20.27
N TYR A 428 -1.35 -15.69 -20.32
CA TYR A 428 0.12 -15.86 -20.39
C TYR A 428 0.63 -15.97 -21.84
N SER A 429 -0.24 -15.78 -22.83
CA SER A 429 0.08 -15.92 -24.27
C SER A 429 1.15 -14.95 -24.76
N ASP A 430 1.24 -13.77 -24.13
CA ASP A 430 2.15 -12.70 -24.53
C ASP A 430 3.53 -12.82 -23.86
N LEU A 431 3.71 -13.78 -22.95
CA LEU A 431 5.02 -14.07 -22.37
C LEU A 431 5.87 -14.77 -23.42
N GLN A 432 6.86 -14.04 -23.95
CA GLN A 432 7.76 -14.50 -25.00
C GLN A 432 8.63 -15.71 -24.60
N HIS A 433 8.64 -16.12 -23.32
CA HIS A 433 9.51 -17.17 -22.80
C HIS A 433 8.71 -18.36 -22.26
N GLU A 434 8.92 -19.54 -22.85
CA GLU A 434 8.26 -20.81 -22.47
C GLU A 434 8.42 -21.14 -20.97
N PHE A 435 9.57 -20.78 -20.40
CA PHE A 435 9.86 -20.93 -18.98
C PHE A 435 8.86 -20.24 -18.05
N HIS A 436 8.55 -18.96 -18.30
CA HIS A 436 7.62 -18.21 -17.46
C HIS A 436 6.21 -18.80 -17.56
N GLN A 437 5.80 -19.24 -18.75
CA GLN A 437 4.52 -19.93 -18.92
C GLN A 437 4.50 -21.24 -18.13
N GLY A 438 5.55 -22.04 -18.21
CA GLY A 438 5.69 -23.30 -17.49
C GLY A 438 5.67 -23.11 -15.97
N MET A 439 6.47 -22.18 -15.45
CA MET A 439 6.50 -21.86 -14.01
C MET A 439 5.13 -21.44 -13.50
N ILE A 440 4.44 -20.55 -14.22
CA ILE A 440 3.17 -20.02 -13.73
C ILE A 440 2.07 -21.08 -13.84
N ILE A 441 1.98 -21.79 -14.96
CA ILE A 441 0.90 -22.76 -15.21
C ILE A 441 1.07 -24.03 -14.38
N PHE A 442 2.27 -24.57 -14.26
CA PHE A 442 2.48 -25.88 -13.63
C PHE A 442 2.90 -25.77 -12.17
N PHE A 443 3.74 -24.80 -11.81
CA PHE A 443 4.25 -24.69 -10.45
C PHE A 443 3.36 -23.78 -9.58
N LEU A 444 3.16 -22.52 -9.97
CA LEU A 444 2.41 -21.56 -9.13
C LEU A 444 0.94 -21.93 -8.98
N LYS A 445 0.26 -22.45 -10.01
CA LYS A 445 -1.12 -22.95 -9.86
C LYS A 445 -1.22 -24.17 -8.95
N GLY A 446 -0.23 -25.07 -9.00
CA GLY A 446 -0.14 -26.22 -8.09
C GLY A 446 0.03 -25.76 -6.65
N MET A 447 0.97 -24.84 -6.41
CA MET A 447 1.20 -24.22 -5.12
C MET A 447 -0.02 -23.45 -4.61
N HIS A 448 -0.74 -22.74 -5.48
CA HIS A 448 -1.97 -22.04 -5.11
C HIS A 448 -3.04 -23.01 -4.57
N SER A 449 -3.18 -24.20 -5.15
CA SER A 449 -4.09 -25.22 -4.65
C SER A 449 -3.69 -25.70 -3.25
N ALA A 450 -2.41 -25.99 -3.04
CA ALA A 450 -1.89 -26.37 -1.72
C ALA A 450 -2.09 -25.24 -0.69
N TRP A 451 -1.77 -24.00 -1.06
CA TRP A 451 -1.94 -22.83 -0.19
C TRP A 451 -3.41 -22.59 0.16
N SER A 452 -4.33 -22.74 -0.81
CA SER A 452 -5.77 -22.61 -0.57
C SER A 452 -6.30 -23.60 0.46
N ASN A 453 -5.72 -24.80 0.53
CA ASN A 453 -6.06 -25.77 1.57
C ASN A 453 -5.49 -25.36 2.95
N LEU A 454 -4.26 -24.82 2.97
CA LEU A 454 -3.59 -24.37 4.19
C LEU A 454 -4.20 -23.10 4.78
N VAL A 455 -4.77 -22.21 3.96
CA VAL A 455 -5.45 -20.98 4.40
C VAL A 455 -6.57 -21.30 5.41
N ASN A 456 -7.24 -22.44 5.28
CA ASN A 456 -8.29 -22.85 6.23
C ASN A 456 -7.75 -23.19 7.63
N ASN A 457 -6.42 -23.35 7.78
CA ASN A 457 -5.77 -23.63 9.06
C ASN A 457 -5.17 -22.37 9.70
N ILE A 458 -5.27 -21.20 9.05
CA ILE A 458 -4.77 -19.95 9.62
C ILE A 458 -5.74 -19.52 10.74
N PRO A 459 -5.24 -19.22 11.95
CA PRO A 459 -6.07 -18.68 13.02
C PRO A 459 -6.82 -17.43 12.54
N SER A 460 -8.14 -17.40 12.75
CA SER A 460 -8.98 -16.27 12.35
C SER A 460 -10.03 -15.98 13.43
N LEU A 461 -10.42 -14.72 13.59
CA LEU A 461 -11.38 -14.25 14.61
C LEU A 461 -12.85 -14.67 14.32
N ALA A 462 -13.08 -15.68 13.48
CA ALA A 462 -14.38 -15.95 12.88
C ALA A 462 -14.89 -17.38 13.08
N THR A 463 -14.20 -18.21 13.87
CA THR A 463 -14.50 -19.64 13.99
C THR A 463 -15.23 -20.05 15.26
N GLY A 464 -15.17 -19.26 16.34
CA GLY A 464 -15.68 -19.63 17.66
C GLY A 464 -17.04 -19.06 18.06
N ASN A 465 -17.65 -19.69 19.08
CA ASN A 465 -18.67 -19.04 19.91
C ASN A 465 -18.05 -17.82 20.61
N VAL A 466 -18.84 -16.75 20.80
CA VAL A 466 -18.41 -15.47 21.42
C VAL A 466 -17.66 -15.63 22.76
N THR A 467 -17.82 -16.77 23.44
CA THR A 467 -17.14 -17.12 24.70
C THR A 467 -15.65 -17.45 24.57
N GLU A 468 -15.14 -17.74 23.37
CA GLU A 468 -13.73 -18.09 23.10
C GLU A 468 -12.98 -16.98 22.32
N ALA A 469 -13.66 -15.86 22.03
CA ALA A 469 -13.13 -14.77 21.21
C ALA A 469 -11.84 -14.14 21.76
N ASP A 470 -11.71 -14.06 23.10
CA ASP A 470 -10.53 -13.50 23.75
C ASP A 470 -9.30 -14.42 23.58
N GLU A 471 -9.49 -15.75 23.64
CA GLU A 471 -8.41 -16.72 23.42
C GLU A 471 -7.99 -16.77 21.94
N GLU A 472 -8.95 -16.74 21.02
CA GLU A 472 -8.69 -16.62 19.58
C GLU A 472 -7.94 -15.32 19.27
N LEU A 473 -8.34 -14.19 19.86
CA LEU A 473 -7.66 -12.91 19.71
C LEU A 473 -6.22 -12.94 20.22
N LEU A 474 -5.98 -13.51 21.40
CA LEU A 474 -4.63 -13.68 21.93
C LEU A 474 -3.76 -14.57 21.03
N SER A 475 -4.33 -15.63 20.45
CA SER A 475 -3.61 -16.50 19.51
C SER A 475 -3.20 -15.78 18.22
N VAL A 476 -4.07 -14.89 17.71
CA VAL A 476 -3.80 -14.09 16.51
C VAL A 476 -2.77 -12.99 16.82
N ILE A 477 -2.89 -12.30 17.96
CA ILE A 477 -1.94 -11.26 18.39
C ILE A 477 -0.57 -11.87 18.71
N GLY A 478 -0.52 -13.13 19.17
CA GLY A 478 0.72 -13.85 19.45
C GLY A 478 1.51 -14.29 18.21
N LEU A 479 0.98 -14.08 17.00
CA LEU A 479 1.69 -14.40 15.76
C LEU A 479 2.81 -13.40 15.49
N HIS A 480 3.96 -13.89 15.04
CA HIS A 480 5.05 -13.05 14.58
C HIS A 480 4.97 -12.84 13.06
N ALA A 481 5.17 -11.60 12.61
CA ALA A 481 5.22 -11.26 11.19
C ALA A 481 6.50 -11.77 10.49
N SER A 482 7.50 -12.21 11.26
CA SER A 482 8.77 -12.74 10.79
C SER A 482 9.07 -14.11 11.39
N SER A 483 9.89 -14.90 10.68
CA SER A 483 10.33 -16.20 11.19
C SER A 483 11.19 -16.00 12.43
N ILE A 484 10.69 -16.46 13.58
CA ILE A 484 11.42 -16.47 14.85
C ILE A 484 12.09 -17.81 15.14
N GLU A 485 11.70 -18.85 14.40
CA GLU A 485 12.27 -20.20 14.50
C GLU A 485 12.95 -20.58 13.18
N PHE A 486 14.05 -21.32 13.28
CA PHE A 486 14.78 -21.84 12.14
C PHE A 486 15.00 -23.33 12.31
N HIS A 487 14.54 -24.10 11.33
CA HIS A 487 14.80 -25.54 11.26
C HIS A 487 15.86 -25.80 10.20
N GLN A 488 16.96 -26.43 10.60
CA GLN A 488 17.99 -26.90 9.67
C GLN A 488 17.91 -28.40 9.50
N ARG A 489 18.23 -28.87 8.29
CA ARG A 489 18.44 -30.27 7.98
C ARG A 489 19.77 -30.41 7.27
N PHE A 490 20.64 -31.29 7.79
CA PHE A 490 21.90 -31.62 7.12
C PHE A 490 21.63 -32.58 5.97
N LEU A 491 22.01 -32.18 4.76
CA LEU A 491 21.82 -32.96 3.55
C LEU A 491 23.12 -32.91 2.74
N ALA A 492 23.58 -34.07 2.29
CA ALA A 492 24.79 -34.23 1.49
C ALA A 492 24.43 -34.74 0.10
N GLY A 493 24.87 -34.03 -0.94
CA GLY A 493 24.72 -34.47 -2.34
C GLY A 493 25.63 -35.63 -2.69
N GLU A 494 25.34 -36.31 -3.80
CA GLU A 494 26.13 -37.45 -4.28
C GLU A 494 27.59 -37.05 -4.53
N ASP A 495 27.83 -35.94 -5.23
CA ASP A 495 29.17 -35.40 -5.49
C ASP A 495 29.93 -35.05 -4.20
N PHE A 496 29.24 -34.51 -3.19
CA PHE A 496 29.88 -34.25 -1.90
C PHE A 496 30.29 -35.56 -1.23
N LEU A 497 29.44 -36.59 -1.27
CA LEU A 497 29.75 -37.91 -0.73
C LEU A 497 30.87 -38.60 -1.53
N GLU A 498 30.91 -38.44 -2.85
CA GLU A 498 31.99 -38.97 -3.69
C GLU A 498 33.31 -38.25 -3.45
N ASN A 499 33.30 -36.92 -3.38
CA ASN A 499 34.48 -36.12 -3.04
C ASN A 499 34.96 -36.41 -1.62
N LEU A 500 34.04 -36.62 -0.67
CA LEU A 500 34.37 -37.01 0.69
C LEU A 500 34.92 -38.44 0.75
N LYS A 501 34.37 -39.39 -0.02
CA LYS A 501 34.95 -40.74 -0.17
C LYS A 501 36.35 -40.67 -0.81
N SER A 502 36.53 -39.83 -1.81
CA SER A 502 37.82 -39.60 -2.49
C SER A 502 38.85 -38.99 -1.54
N ALA A 503 38.45 -37.95 -0.78
CA ALA A 503 39.28 -37.30 0.23
C ALA A 503 39.57 -38.20 1.43
N ALA A 504 38.63 -39.07 1.82
CA ALA A 504 38.81 -40.07 2.87
C ALA A 504 39.67 -41.27 2.42
N ASN A 505 39.79 -41.52 1.12
CA ASN A 505 40.64 -42.58 0.55
C ASN A 505 42.12 -42.17 0.45
N VAL A 506 42.68 -41.70 1.57
CA VAL A 506 44.09 -41.97 1.88
C VAL A 506 44.15 -43.36 2.52
N GLY A 507 44.20 -44.39 1.67
CA GLY A 507 44.47 -45.78 2.07
C GLY A 507 43.52 -46.79 1.44
N ASP A 508 43.98 -47.46 0.38
CA ASP A 508 43.39 -48.64 -0.27
C ASP A 508 42.59 -49.54 0.68
N THR A 509 41.32 -49.79 0.37
CA THR A 509 40.74 -51.14 0.34
C THR A 509 39.40 -51.12 -0.40
N ALA A 510 39.33 -51.91 -1.46
CA ALA A 510 38.15 -52.11 -2.30
C ALA A 510 36.94 -52.60 -1.49
N VAL A 511 35.78 -51.96 -1.69
CA VAL A 511 34.48 -52.55 -1.41
C VAL A 511 33.62 -52.41 -2.67
N GLN A 512 33.30 -53.55 -3.26
CA GLN A 512 32.39 -53.67 -4.40
C GLN A 512 31.01 -53.09 -4.04
N GLY A 513 30.48 -52.19 -4.88
CA GLY A 513 29.12 -51.68 -4.75
C GLY A 513 28.08 -52.74 -5.14
N PRO A 514 26.86 -52.68 -4.59
CA PRO A 514 25.75 -53.37 -5.21
C PRO A 514 25.31 -52.56 -6.44
N GLU A 515 25.34 -53.22 -7.60
CA GLU A 515 24.63 -52.78 -8.78
C GLU A 515 23.12 -52.71 -8.47
N ASN A 516 22.50 -51.63 -8.95
CA ASN A 516 21.06 -51.37 -9.03
C ASN A 516 20.34 -50.88 -7.75
N GLY A 517 19.89 -49.62 -7.81
CA GLY A 517 18.66 -49.17 -7.15
C GLY A 517 18.85 -48.21 -5.97
N SER A 518 18.62 -46.91 -6.23
CA SER A 518 18.17 -45.88 -5.28
C SER A 518 18.60 -46.04 -3.81
N SER A 519 19.71 -45.40 -3.43
CA SER A 519 20.07 -45.21 -2.03
C SER A 519 20.09 -43.72 -1.68
N GLN A 520 18.92 -43.16 -1.36
CA GLN A 520 18.83 -41.99 -0.48
C GLN A 520 19.23 -42.45 0.93
N THR A 521 20.48 -42.23 1.31
CA THR A 521 20.91 -42.48 2.69
C THR A 521 20.44 -41.32 3.55
N GLN A 522 19.28 -41.45 4.19
CA GLN A 522 18.90 -40.55 5.28
C GLN A 522 19.94 -40.69 6.40
N LEU A 523 20.60 -39.58 6.75
CA LEU A 523 21.22 -39.45 8.07
C LEU A 523 20.08 -39.40 9.09
N THR A 524 19.67 -40.57 9.57
CA THR A 524 18.74 -40.69 10.69
C THR A 524 19.43 -40.24 11.97
N ASP A 525 18.72 -39.42 12.75
CA ASP A 525 19.00 -39.18 14.17
C ASP A 525 19.24 -40.51 14.88
N GLY A 526 20.48 -40.77 15.28
CA GLY A 526 20.87 -42.02 15.92
C GLY A 526 22.33 -42.33 15.65
N GLY A 527 23.17 -42.01 16.65
CA GLY A 527 24.63 -41.99 16.54
C GLY A 527 25.22 -43.22 15.87
N HIS A 528 25.94 -42.99 14.77
CA HIS A 528 27.26 -43.53 14.49
C HIS A 528 27.88 -42.66 13.39
N VAL A 529 28.47 -41.55 13.83
CA VAL A 529 29.35 -40.71 13.02
C VAL A 529 30.57 -41.56 12.64
N PHE A 530 30.85 -41.72 11.34
CA PHE A 530 32.14 -42.23 10.90
C PHE A 530 33.25 -41.38 11.56
N PRO A 531 34.19 -41.96 12.34
CA PRO A 531 35.14 -41.20 13.15
C PRO A 531 35.97 -40.17 12.37
N ALA A 532 36.08 -40.33 11.04
CA ALA A 532 36.78 -39.42 10.15
C ALA A 532 36.09 -38.06 9.94
N ILE A 533 34.76 -37.96 10.14
CA ILE A 533 34.01 -36.72 9.88
C ILE A 533 34.14 -35.73 11.06
N SER A 534 34.32 -36.23 12.29
CA SER A 534 34.49 -35.39 13.48
C SER A 534 35.82 -34.63 13.52
N SER A 535 36.86 -35.07 12.80
CA SER A 535 38.17 -34.41 12.81
C SER A 535 38.32 -33.33 11.75
N ILE A 536 37.48 -33.33 10.71
CA ILE A 536 37.56 -32.36 9.60
C ILE A 536 36.70 -31.11 9.88
N LEU A 537 35.64 -31.23 10.68
CA LEU A 537 34.74 -30.12 11.01
C LEU A 537 35.18 -29.29 12.23
N ASN A 538 36.29 -29.63 12.88
CA ASN A 538 36.81 -28.94 14.08
C ASN A 538 38.13 -28.18 13.83
N THR A 539 38.39 -27.77 12.58
CA THR A 539 39.51 -26.87 12.22
C THR A 539 39.02 -25.69 11.41
#